data_AF-U2H7V2-F1
#
_entry.id   AF-U2H7V2-F1
#
_cell.length_a   1.000
_cell.length_b   1.000
_cell.length_c   1.000
_cell.angle_alpha   90.00
_cell.angle_beta   90.00
_cell.angle_gamma   90.00
#
_symmetry.space_group_name_H-M   'P 1'
#
loop_
_entity.id
_entity.type
_entity.pdbx_description
1 polymer ?
#
loop_
_entity_poly.entity_id
_entity_poly.type
_entity_poly.pdbx_seq_one_letter_code
_entity_poly.pdbx_strand_id
1 'polypeptide(L)' 'MRKQGAQALTYQWKDFYKATGRERIKEAFQDQLTHKLAAKSLLIAYGRAVVVVCQDYNFNPVRG' A
#
# COMPACT_ATOMS: atom_id res chain seq x y z
N MET A 1 -20.84 2.60 -11.29
CA MET A 1 -20.95 2.68 -9.82
C MET A 1 -19.68 2.04 -9.22
N ARG A 2 -18.64 2.82 -8.91
CA ARG A 2 -17.42 2.27 -8.29
C ARG A 2 -17.81 1.88 -6.86
N LYS A 3 -17.71 0.59 -6.51
CA LYS A 3 -17.78 0.15 -5.11
C LYS A 3 -16.87 1.08 -4.31
N GLN A 4 -17.37 1.70 -3.25
CA GLN A 4 -16.56 2.44 -2.28
C GLN A 4 -15.60 1.44 -1.61
N GLY A 5 -14.54 1.06 -2.32
CA GLY A 5 -13.42 0.33 -1.75
C GLY A 5 -12.69 1.29 -0.81
N ALA A 6 -12.20 0.77 0.31
CA ALA A 6 -11.40 1.54 1.25
C ALA A 6 -10.30 2.31 0.49
N GLN A 7 -10.24 3.63 0.68
CA GLN A 7 -9.29 4.53 0.00
C GLN A 7 -7.83 4.21 0.36
N ALA A 8 -7.65 3.58 1.52
CA ALA A 8 -6.41 3.01 1.99
C ALA A 8 -6.65 1.63 2.61
N LEU A 9 -5.71 0.72 2.41
CA LEU A 9 -5.61 -0.57 3.06
C LEU A 9 -4.42 -0.53 4.02
N THR A 10 -4.63 -0.98 5.24
CA THR A 10 -3.59 -1.07 6.26
C THR A 10 -3.37 -2.52 6.62
N TYR A 11 -2.12 -2.98 6.54
CA TYR A 11 -1.72 -4.33 6.91
C TYR A 11 -0.81 -4.27 8.13
N GLN A 12 -1.02 -5.15 9.11
CA GLN A 12 0.07 -5.51 10.01
C GLN A 12 1.15 -6.24 9.21
N TRP A 13 2.42 -6.16 9.63
CA TRP A 13 3.51 -6.85 8.92
C TRP A 13 3.25 -8.34 8.73
N LYS A 14 2.70 -9.03 9.74
CA LYS A 14 2.33 -10.45 9.66
C LYS A 14 1.36 -10.75 8.49
N ASP A 15 0.38 -9.88 8.28
CA ASP A 15 -0.64 -10.03 7.25
C ASP A 15 -0.08 -9.64 5.88
N PHE A 16 0.84 -8.68 5.84
CA PHE A 16 1.56 -8.29 4.63
C PHE A 16 2.51 -9.40 4.13
N TYR A 17 3.25 -10.05 5.04
CA TYR A 17 4.06 -11.23 4.72
C TYR A 17 3.20 -12.35 4.13
N LYS A 18 2.06 -12.63 4.75
CA LYS A 18 1.09 -13.61 4.24
C LYS A 18 0.54 -13.22 2.86
N ALA A 19 0.14 -11.97 2.68
CA ALA A 19 -0.42 -11.46 1.42
C ALA A 19 0.58 -11.50 0.26
N THR A 20 1.87 -11.29 0.55
CA THR A 20 2.94 -11.33 -0.45
C THR A 20 3.53 -12.73 -0.64
N GLY A 21 3.13 -13.71 0.18
CA GLY A 21 3.70 -15.07 0.18
C GLY A 21 5.18 -15.08 0.54
N ARG A 22 5.63 -14.13 1.38
CA ARG A 22 7.05 -13.94 1.71
C ARG A 22 7.26 -13.94 3.20
N GLU A 23 8.26 -14.71 3.66
CA GLU A 23 8.71 -14.69 5.05
C GLU A 23 9.46 -13.41 5.42
N ARG A 24 10.16 -12.82 4.45
CA ARG A 24 10.90 -11.57 4.62
C ARG A 24 10.76 -10.66 3.40
N ILE A 25 10.65 -9.36 3.69
CA ILE A 25 10.59 -8.29 2.69
C ILE A 25 11.94 -7.57 2.68
N LYS A 26 12.72 -7.79 1.61
CA LYS A 26 13.98 -7.06 1.36
C LYS A 26 13.68 -5.74 0.63
N GLU A 27 14.57 -4.77 0.74
CA GLU A 27 14.47 -3.46 0.06
C GLU A 27 14.21 -3.61 -1.45
N ALA A 28 14.97 -4.47 -2.14
CA ALA A 28 14.76 -4.72 -3.56
C ALA A 28 13.32 -5.16 -3.94
N PHE A 29 12.63 -5.89 -3.04
CA PHE A 29 11.22 -6.23 -3.26
C PHE A 29 10.31 -5.03 -2.98
N GLN A 30 10.62 -4.22 -1.96
CA GLN A 30 9.87 -2.99 -1.67
C GLN A 30 9.91 -2.06 -2.88
N ASP A 31 11.09 -1.85 -3.47
CA ASP A 31 11.27 -1.01 -4.66
C ASP A 31 10.45 -1.55 -5.83
N GLN A 32 10.60 -2.85 -6.12
CA GLN A 32 9.86 -3.49 -7.20
C GLN A 32 8.33 -3.38 -7.01
N LEU A 33 7.85 -3.60 -5.78
CA LEU A 33 6.43 -3.52 -5.46
C LEU A 33 5.93 -2.08 -5.58
N THR A 34 6.70 -1.10 -5.11
CA THR A 34 6.39 0.32 -5.19
C THR A 34 6.24 0.75 -6.64
N HIS A 35 7.18 0.39 -7.52
CA HIS A 35 7.09 0.67 -8.95
C HIS A 35 5.85 0.03 -9.61
N LYS A 36 5.53 -1.22 -9.25
CA LYS A 36 4.34 -1.92 -9.78
C LYS A 36 3.02 -1.31 -9.31
N LEU A 37 2.98 -0.76 -8.10
CA LEU A 37 1.80 -0.11 -7.54
C LEU A 37 1.61 1.29 -8.12
N ALA A 38 2.69 2.05 -8.31
CA ALA A 38 2.64 3.36 -8.96
C ALA A 38 2.04 3.29 -10.37
N ALA A 39 2.39 2.25 -11.14
CA ALA A 39 1.79 1.98 -12.46
C ALA A 39 0.26 1.75 -12.43
N LYS A 40 -0.33 1.56 -11.24
CA LYS A 40 -1.77 1.37 -11.01
C LYS A 40 -2.40 2.54 -10.23
N SER A 41 -1.71 3.68 -10.14
CA SER A 41 -2.14 4.82 -9.31
C SER A 41 -2.34 4.45 -7.84
N LEU A 42 -1.46 3.60 -7.31
CA LEU A 42 -1.42 3.22 -5.90
C LEU A 42 -0.07 3.59 -5.29
N LEU A 43 -0.12 4.11 -4.07
CA LEU A 43 1.02 4.42 -3.22
C LEU A 43 1.15 3.33 -2.16
N ILE A 44 2.38 2.96 -1.81
CA ILE A 44 2.67 2.10 -0.65
C ILE A 44 3.63 2.81 0.31
N ALA A 45 3.36 2.70 1.60
CA ALA A 45 4.21 3.22 2.67
C ALA A 45 4.53 2.10 3.68
N TYR A 46 5.82 1.93 3.98
CA TYR A 46 6.32 0.93 4.92
C TYR A 46 6.58 1.59 6.28
N GLY A 47 5.59 1.53 7.17
CA GLY A 47 5.71 2.03 8.54
C GLY A 47 6.33 1.00 9.47
N ARG A 48 6.65 1.46 10.70
CA ARG A 48 7.20 0.57 11.75
C ARG A 48 6.22 -0.53 12.16
N ALA A 49 4.93 -0.18 12.34
CA ALA A 49 3.91 -1.11 12.83
C ALA A 49 3.06 -1.72 11.69
N VAL A 50 2.87 -0.96 10.62
CA VAL A 50 1.94 -1.29 9.54
C VAL A 50 2.50 -0.93 8.18
N VAL A 51 2.00 -1.60 7.15
CA VAL A 51 2.17 -1.25 5.74
C VAL A 51 0.86 -0.66 5.24
N VAL A 52 0.91 0.49 4.58
CA VAL A 52 -0.26 1.18 4.04
C VAL A 52 -0.20 1.15 2.52
N VAL A 53 -1.30 0.79 1.86
CA VAL A 53 -1.49 0.92 0.41
C VAL A 53 -2.69 1.82 0.17
N CYS A 54 -2.51 2.94 -0.51
CA CYS A 54 -3.59 3.89 -0.78
C CYS A 54 -3.62 4.34 -2.24
N GLN A 55 -4.67 5.05 -2.61
CA GLN A 55 -4.78 5.71 -3.91
C GLN A 55 -3.75 6.83 -4.04
N ASP A 56 -3.01 6.86 -5.14
CA ASP A 56 -1.99 7.89 -5.41
C ASP A 56 -2.61 9.11 -6.13
N TYR A 57 -3.63 9.68 -5.51
CA TYR A 57 -4.25 10.94 -5.89
C TYR A 57 -4.92 11.58 -4.67
N ASN A 58 -5.35 12.83 -4.79
CA ASN A 58 -5.97 13.56 -3.68
C ASN A 58 -7.39 13.05 -3.37
N PHE A 59 -7.48 11.85 -2.77
CA PHE A 59 -8.74 11.17 -2.47
C PHE A 59 -9.45 11.70 -1.21
N ASN A 60 -8.72 12.41 -0.34
CA ASN A 60 -9.26 13.07 0.85
C ASN A 60 -8.61 14.45 1.05
N PRO A 61 -9.00 15.46 0.27
CA PRO A 61 -8.42 16.80 0.35
C PRO A 61 -8.67 17.45 1.71
N VAL A 62 -7.66 18.14 2.24
CA VAL A 62 -7.83 19.04 3.39
C VAL A 62 -8.77 20.16 2.96
N ARG A 63 -9.92 20.28 3.63
CA ARG A 63 -10.84 21.39 3.43
C ARG A 63 -10.32 22.56 4.27
N GLY A 64 -9.88 23.61 3.59
CA GLY A 64 -9.60 24.90 4.22
C GLY A 64 -10.87 25.60 4.66
#